data_AF-A0AAV2E6N2-F1
#
_entry.id   AF-A0AAV2E6N2-F1
#
_cell.length_a   1.000
_cell.length_b   1.000
_cell.length_c   1.000
_cell.angle_alpha   90.00
_cell.angle_beta   90.00
_cell.angle_gamma   90.00
#
_symmetry.space_group_name_H-M   'P 1'
#
loop_
_entity.id
_entity.type
_entity.pdbx_description
1 polymer ?
#
loop_
_entity_poly.entity_id
_entity_poly.type
_entity_poly.pdbx_seq_one_letter_code
_entity_poly.pdbx_strand_id
1 'polypeptide(L)'
;MTIVVLIPKVARPASIDQFRPISLCNVTYKMITKCLAERIKPLMPRLVHETQTSFVPGKHITNNICILQEVVHSMRAKKGRSGWMVLKIDLAKAYDRIKWSFV
;
A
#
# COMPACT_ATOMS: atom_id res chain seq x y z
N MET A 1 -10.00 -25.05 -3.41
CA MET A 1 -10.74 -24.25 -4.40
C MET A 1 -10.85 -22.83 -3.87
N THR A 2 -10.34 -21.85 -4.61
CA THR A 2 -10.45 -20.41 -4.28
C THR A 2 -11.53 -19.82 -5.18
N ILE A 3 -12.47 -19.08 -4.60
CA ILE A 3 -13.55 -18.44 -5.37
C ILE A 3 -13.14 -16.99 -5.61
N VAL A 4 -13.23 -16.51 -6.85
CA VAL A 4 -13.00 -15.10 -7.17
C VAL A 4 -14.36 -14.40 -7.25
N VAL A 5 -14.54 -13.36 -6.45
CA VAL A 5 -15.76 -12.52 -6.45
C VAL A 5 -15.39 -11.15 -7.00
N LEU A 6 -16.22 -10.61 -7.90
CA LEU A 6 -16.06 -9.28 -8.47
C LEU A 6 -16.91 -8.28 -7.69
N ILE A 7 -16.28 -7.34 -6.99
CA ILE A 7 -16.98 -6.28 -6.25
C ILE A 7 -16.97 -5.00 -7.11
N PRO A 8 -18.13 -4.40 -7.41
CA PRO A 8 -18.18 -3.16 -8.18
C PRO A 8 -17.55 -2.00 -7.41
N LYS A 9 -16.70 -1.19 -8.08
CA LYS A 9 -16.11 0.04 -7.52
C LYS A 9 -17.01 1.26 -7.71
N VAL A 10 -17.96 1.19 -8.65
CA VAL A 10 -18.86 2.29 -9.05
C VAL A 10 -20.29 1.75 -9.19
N ALA A 11 -21.29 2.64 -9.13
CA ALA A 11 -22.70 2.26 -9.08
C ALA A 11 -23.21 1.48 -10.31
N ARG A 12 -22.70 1.79 -11.51
CA ARG A 12 -23.08 1.13 -12.77
C ARG A 12 -21.82 0.74 -13.55
N PRO A 13 -21.22 -0.41 -13.23
CA PRO A 13 -19.99 -0.83 -13.87
C PRO A 13 -20.25 -1.27 -15.32
N ALA A 14 -19.52 -0.70 -16.27
CA ALA A 14 -19.60 -1.01 -17.71
C ALA A 14 -18.38 -1.78 -18.24
N SER A 15 -17.29 -1.84 -17.47
CA SER A 15 -16.03 -2.48 -17.86
C SER A 15 -15.40 -3.27 -16.70
N ILE A 16 -14.57 -4.26 -17.02
CA ILE A 16 -13.98 -5.20 -16.04
C ILE A 16 -13.06 -4.49 -15.03
N ASP A 17 -12.39 -3.41 -15.43
CA ASP A 17 -11.49 -2.61 -14.58
C ASP A 17 -12.24 -1.82 -13.49
N GLN A 18 -13.54 -1.62 -13.66
CA GLN A 18 -14.43 -1.02 -12.67
C GLN A 18 -14.85 -2.02 -11.58
N PHE A 19 -14.43 -3.27 -11.67
CA PHE A 19 -14.54 -4.25 -10.60
C PHE A 19 -13.23 -4.41 -9.84
N ARG A 20 -13.35 -4.73 -8.56
CA ARG A 20 -12.25 -5.20 -7.71
C ARG A 20 -12.42 -6.72 -7.55
N PRO A 21 -11.55 -7.55 -8.15
CA PRO A 21 -11.56 -8.98 -7.87
C PRO A 21 -11.08 -9.21 -6.43
N ILE A 22 -11.80 -10.05 -5.69
CA ILE A 22 -11.41 -10.52 -4.36
C ILE A 22 -11.38 -12.03 -4.38
N SER A 23 -10.21 -12.59 -4.06
CA SER A 23 -10.02 -14.02 -3.88
C SER A 23 -10.51 -14.44 -2.49
N LEU A 24 -11.60 -15.19 -2.44
CA LEU A 24 -12.11 -15.83 -1.24
C LEU A 24 -11.43 -17.18 -1.05
N CYS A 25 -10.40 -17.17 -0.21
CA CYS A 25 -9.70 -18.38 0.23
C CYS A 25 -10.42 -19.07 1.40
N ASN A 26 -10.13 -20.36 1.58
CA ASN A 26 -10.60 -21.15 2.72
C ASN A 26 -10.18 -20.49 4.05
N VAL A 27 -11.04 -20.56 5.08
CA VAL A 27 -10.79 -20.06 6.44
C VAL A 27 -9.50 -20.65 7.03
N THR A 28 -9.23 -21.94 6.83
CA THR A 28 -7.99 -22.58 7.29
C THR A 28 -6.76 -21.91 6.71
N TYR A 29 -6.78 -21.59 5.41
CA TYR A 29 -5.70 -20.85 4.76
C TYR A 29 -5.54 -19.45 5.37
N LYS A 30 -6.66 -18.73 5.59
CA LYS A 30 -6.63 -17.41 6.24
C LYS A 30 -6.06 -17.48 7.66
N MET A 31 -6.38 -18.52 8.43
CA MET A 31 -5.84 -18.73 9.77
C MET A 31 -4.32 -18.90 9.74
N ILE A 32 -3.81 -19.77 8.86
CA ILE A 32 -2.36 -19.99 8.72
C ILE A 32 -1.66 -18.67 8.33
N THR A 33 -2.17 -17.96 7.32
CA THR A 33 -1.57 -16.67 6.90
C THR A 33 -1.60 -15.62 8.00
N LYS A 34 -2.66 -15.59 8.83
CA LYS A 34 -2.75 -14.69 9.99
C LYS A 34 -1.72 -15.04 11.06
N CYS A 35 -1.52 -16.31 11.38
CA CYS A 35 -0.48 -16.75 12.30
C CYS A 35 0.92 -16.33 11.83
N LEU A 36 1.21 -16.47 10.53
CA LEU A 36 2.48 -16.02 9.94
C LEU A 36 2.63 -14.50 10.03
N ALA A 37 1.58 -13.75 9.69
CA ALA A 37 1.60 -12.28 9.76
C ALA A 37 1.87 -11.76 11.18
N GLU A 38 1.25 -12.35 12.21
CA GLU A 38 1.50 -11.96 13.60
C GLU A 38 2.93 -12.29 14.07
N ARG A 39 3.55 -13.36 13.54
CA ARG A 39 4.96 -13.68 13.81
C ARG A 39 5.93 -12.68 13.17
N ILE A 40 5.61 -12.17 11.97
CA ILE A 40 6.45 -11.20 11.25
C ILE A 40 6.30 -9.79 11.82
N LYS A 41 5.10 -9.44 12.29
CA LYS A 41 4.74 -8.13 12.83
C LYS A 41 5.77 -7.48 13.78
N PRO A 42 6.32 -8.15 14.81
CA PRO A 42 7.32 -7.55 15.69
C PRO A 42 8.66 -7.22 15.00
N LEU A 43 8.96 -7.85 13.86
CA LEU A 43 10.17 -7.60 13.07
C LEU A 43 10.02 -6.42 12.11
N MET A 44 8.78 -6.00 11.81
CA MET A 44 8.50 -4.93 10.86
C MET A 44 9.29 -3.64 11.10
N PRO A 45 9.45 -3.13 12.34
CA PRO A 45 10.22 -1.90 12.57
C PRO A 45 11.69 -1.97 12.15
N ARG A 46 12.26 -3.19 12.04
CA ARG A 46 13.64 -3.41 11.60
C ARG A 46 13.76 -3.68 10.11
N LEU A 47 12.68 -4.11 9.45
CA LEU A 47 12.68 -4.53 8.05
C LEU A 47 12.30 -3.39 7.10
N VAL A 48 11.53 -2.41 7.56
CA VAL A 48 11.02 -1.31 6.73
C VAL A 48 11.55 0.03 7.21
N HIS A 49 11.73 0.97 6.27
CA HIS A 49 12.18 2.31 6.59
C HIS A 49 11.18 3.07 7.48
N GLU A 50 11.66 4.03 8.26
CA GLU A 50 10.84 4.81 9.20
C GLU A 50 9.70 5.56 8.51
N THR A 51 9.93 6.03 7.28
CA THR A 51 8.92 6.73 6.46
C THR A 51 7.86 5.82 5.86
N GLN A 52 8.01 4.49 5.92
CA GLN A 52 6.97 3.56 5.49
C GLN A 52 5.91 3.42 6.59
N THR A 53 4.75 4.03 6.39
CA THR A 53 3.68 4.12 7.40
C THR A 53 2.53 3.14 7.18
N SER A 54 2.26 2.72 5.94
CA SER A 54 1.15 1.81 5.65
C SER A 54 1.44 0.40 6.16
N PHE A 55 0.42 -0.23 6.78
CA PHE A 55 0.45 -1.62 7.25
C PHE A 55 1.49 -1.93 8.35
N VAL A 56 2.02 -0.91 9.03
CA VAL A 56 2.91 -1.07 10.19
C VAL A 56 2.15 -0.66 11.46
N PRO A 57 2.12 -1.51 12.51
CA PRO A 57 1.47 -1.15 13.78
C PRO A 57 2.03 0.14 14.37
N GLY A 58 1.17 0.99 14.90
CA GLY A 58 1.56 2.26 15.53
C GLY A 58 1.89 3.39 14.54
N LYS A 59 1.85 3.14 13.22
CA LYS A 59 1.98 4.19 12.20
C LYS A 59 0.62 4.56 11.63
N HIS A 60 0.38 5.87 11.53
CA HIS A 60 -0.91 6.43 11.10
C HIS A 60 -0.77 7.17 9.77
N ILE A 61 -1.85 7.20 8.98
CA ILE A 61 -1.88 7.90 7.68
C ILE A 61 -1.63 9.41 7.83
N THR A 62 -1.96 9.98 8.99
CA THR A 62 -1.71 11.38 9.33
C THR A 62 -0.22 11.74 9.29
N ASN A 63 0.67 10.79 9.60
CA ASN A 63 2.12 11.00 9.52
C ASN A 63 2.55 11.29 8.07
N ASN A 64 1.96 10.61 7.07
CA ASN A 64 2.24 10.89 5.66
C ASN A 64 1.77 12.27 5.23
N ILE A 65 0.62 12.71 5.76
CA ILE A 65 0.07 14.04 5.46
C ILE A 65 1.02 15.11 6.01
N CYS A 66 1.49 14.94 7.25
CA CYS A 66 2.44 15.85 7.89
C CYS A 66 3.76 15.94 7.09
N ILE A 67 4.35 14.79 6.75
CA ILE A 67 5.59 14.73 5.94
C ILE A 67 5.39 15.44 4.59
N LEU A 68 4.26 15.21 3.91
CA LEU A 68 3.98 15.88 2.63
C LEU A 68 3.84 17.39 2.80
N GLN A 69 3.17 17.85 3.85
CA GLN A 69 3.03 19.27 4.16
C GLN A 69 4.40 19.92 4.42
N GLU A 70 5.26 19.25 5.17
CA GLU A 70 6.63 19.70 5.45
C GLU A 70 7.45 19.80 4.16
N VAL A 71 7.42 18.76 3.31
CA VAL A 71 8.10 18.77 2.00
C VAL A 71 7.62 19.94 1.15
N VAL A 72 6.30 20.15 1.02
CA VAL A 72 5.73 21.26 0.23
C VAL A 72 6.12 22.61 0.83
N HIS A 73 6.13 22.73 2.16
CA HIS A 73 6.54 23.95 2.84
C HIS A 73 8.02 24.27 2.58
N SER A 74 8.92 23.29 2.74
CA SER A 74 10.35 23.45 2.46
C SER A 74 10.62 23.86 1.02
N MET A 75 9.87 23.31 0.06
CA MET A 75 9.95 23.71 -1.34
C MET A 75 9.57 25.17 -1.56
N ARG A 76 8.51 25.67 -0.89
CA ARG A 76 8.07 27.07 -0.99
C ARG A 76 9.04 28.04 -0.33
N ALA A 77 9.66 27.63 0.78
CA ALA A 77 10.61 28.46 1.51
C ALA A 77 11.98 28.56 0.80
N LYS A 78 12.29 27.63 -0.12
CA LYS A 78 13.56 27.58 -0.81
C LYS A 78 13.74 28.76 -1.78
N LYS A 79 14.90 29.42 -1.68
CA LYS A 79 15.35 30.47 -2.60
C LYS A 79 16.59 30.00 -3.37
N GLY A 80 16.71 30.34 -4.66
CA GLY A 80 17.86 29.99 -5.49
C GLY A 80 17.48 29.53 -6.90
N ARG A 81 18.47 29.31 -7.77
CA ARG A 81 18.29 28.93 -9.18
C ARG A 81 17.79 27.50 -9.41
N SER A 82 17.90 26.62 -8.41
CA SER A 82 17.52 25.21 -8.52
C SER A 82 16.26 24.93 -7.69
N GLY A 83 15.18 24.55 -8.37
CA GLY A 83 13.91 24.15 -7.77
C GLY A 83 13.92 22.69 -7.30
N TRP A 84 12.95 22.34 -6.46
CA TRP A 84 12.69 20.97 -6.07
C TRP A 84 11.46 20.43 -6.81
N MET A 85 11.36 19.11 -6.94
CA MET A 85 10.23 18.43 -7.55
C MET A 85 9.77 17.28 -6.64
N VAL A 86 8.46 17.13 -6.47
CA VAL A 86 7.85 15.99 -5.78
C VAL A 86 7.29 15.03 -6.82
N LEU A 87 7.67 13.77 -6.71
CA LEU A 87 7.17 12.70 -7.56
C LEU A 87 6.20 11.82 -6.78
N LYS A 88 4.95 11.77 -7.22
CA LYS A 88 3.95 10.83 -6.70
C LYS A 88 3.89 9.62 -7.63
N ILE A 89 4.38 8.49 -7.15
CA ILE A 89 4.37 7.20 -7.87
C ILE A 89 3.25 6.33 -7.30
N ASP A 90 2.46 5.71 -8.17
CA ASP A 90 1.48 4.68 -7.81
C ASP A 90 1.71 3.41 -8.64
N LEU A 91 1.56 2.25 -7.99
CA LEU A 91 1.83 0.95 -8.62
C LEU A 91 0.52 0.29 -9.06
N ALA A 92 0.32 0.18 -10.37
CA ALA A 92 -0.84 -0.49 -10.93
C ALA A 92 -0.83 -1.99 -10.57
N LYS A 93 -1.88 -2.46 -9.88
CA LYS A 93 -2.06 -3.87 -9.49
C LYS A 93 -0.84 -4.46 -8.78
N ALA A 94 -0.32 -3.75 -7.78
CA ALA A 94 0.93 -4.10 -7.08
C ALA A 94 1.00 -5.58 -6.65
N TYR A 95 -0.08 -6.14 -6.07
CA TYR A 95 -0.09 -7.53 -5.63
C TYR A 95 -0.14 -8.57 -6.76
N ASP A 96 -0.71 -8.22 -7.91
CA ASP A 96 -0.86 -9.15 -9.06
C ASP A 96 0.41 -9.20 -9.92
N ARG A 97 1.29 -8.19 -9.80
CA ARG A 97 2.45 -7.98 -10.68
C ARG A 97 3.80 -8.30 -10.04
N ILE A 98 3.83 -8.80 -8.80
CA ILE A 98 5.07 -9.24 -8.14
C ILE A 98 5.58 -10.51 -8.84
N LYS A 99 6.86 -10.51 -9.21
CA LYS A 99 7.52 -11.70 -9.76
C LYS A 99 7.83 -12.68 -8.63
N TRP A 100 7.30 -13.90 -8.71
CA TRP A 100 7.55 -14.94 -7.69
C TRP A 100 9.01 -15.31 -7.55
N SER A 101 9.83 -15.23 -8.60
CA SER A 101 11.27 -15.50 -8.52
C SER A 101 12.04 -14.51 -7.62
N PHE A 102 11.43 -13.39 -7.26
CA PHE A 102 12.02 -12.37 -6.38
C PHE A 102 11.63 -12.59 -4.91
N VAL A 103 10.49 -13.24 -4.65
CA VAL A 103 9.92 -13.47 -3.31
C VAL A 103 10.41 -14.79 -2.76
#